data_AF-A0A382KHL5-F1
#
_entry.id   AF-A0A382KHL5-F1
#
_cell.length_a   1.000
_cell.length_b   1.000
_cell.length_c   1.000
_cell.angle_alpha   90.00
_cell.angle_beta   90.00
_cell.angle_gamma   90.00
#
_symmetry.space_group_name_H-M   'P 1'
#
loop_
_entity.id
_entity.type
_entity.pdbx_description
1 polymer ?
#
loop_
_entity_poly.entity_id
_entity_poly.type
_entity_poly.pdbx_seq_one_letter_code
_entity_poly.pdbx_strand_id
1 'polypeptide(L)'
;MKNSITDCHVNIWNTEHYLPEYYHQMSRVRPGKIHIKTDADSLYDALNEVDRAILFSPRYGDSAGVQGDDQVTAEAIKRYPDKFIGFAYVDPREP
;
A
#
# COMPACT_ATOMS: atom_id res chain seq x y z
N MET A 1 -5.18 14.63 -27.45
CA MET A 1 -4.99 13.37 -26.70
C MET A 1 -4.92 13.74 -25.23
N LYS A 2 -5.71 13.10 -24.36
CA LYS A 2 -5.58 13.30 -22.91
C LYS A 2 -4.30 12.57 -22.49
N ASN A 3 -3.42 13.23 -21.73
CA ASN A 3 -2.23 12.56 -21.22
C ASN A 3 -2.67 11.52 -20.18
N SER A 4 -2.19 10.28 -20.32
CA SER A 4 -2.40 9.25 -19.30
C SER A 4 -1.49 9.52 -18.11
N ILE A 5 -2.05 9.50 -16.90
CA ILE A 5 -1.34 9.68 -15.64
C ILE A 5 -1.24 8.34 -14.94
N THR A 6 -0.01 7.86 -14.73
CA THR A 6 0.26 6.65 -13.94
C THR A 6 1.06 7.03 -12.71
N ASP A 7 0.52 6.74 -11.53
CA ASP A 7 1.30 6.82 -10.30
C ASP A 7 2.26 5.63 -10.23
N CYS A 8 3.56 5.92 -10.18
CA CYS A 8 4.60 4.91 -10.23
C CYS A 8 4.91 4.31 -8.86
N HIS A 9 4.37 4.84 -7.76
CA HIS A 9 4.66 4.35 -6.41
C HIS A 9 3.51 4.58 -5.44
N VAL A 10 2.68 3.56 -5.27
CA VAL A 10 1.64 3.53 -4.23
C VAL A 10 1.87 2.33 -3.32
N ASN A 11 1.94 2.57 -2.01
CA ASN A 11 1.99 1.49 -1.04
C ASN A 11 0.58 1.04 -0.66
N ILE A 12 0.38 -0.28 -0.58
CA ILE A 12 -0.86 -0.92 -0.15
C ILE A 12 -0.57 -1.85 1.03
N TRP A 13 -1.46 -1.84 2.02
CA TRP A 13 -1.46 -2.80 3.12
C TRP A 13 -2.83 -2.76 3.80
N ASN A 14 -3.20 -3.87 4.43
CA ASN A 14 -4.41 -3.98 5.22
C ASN A 14 -4.10 -3.78 6.71
N THR A 15 -5.15 -3.70 7.53
CA THR A 15 -5.02 -3.48 8.98
C THR A 15 -4.27 -4.59 9.71
N GLU A 16 -4.38 -5.83 9.22
CA GLU A 16 -3.70 -7.01 9.74
C GLU A 16 -2.18 -6.98 9.53
N HIS A 17 -1.67 -6.12 8.63
CA HIS A 17 -0.24 -5.94 8.38
C HIS A 17 0.42 -4.95 9.35
N TYR A 18 -0.36 -4.27 10.20
CA TYR A 18 0.19 -3.35 11.19
C TYR A 18 0.84 -4.09 12.35
N LEU A 19 2.06 -3.68 12.68
CA LEU A 19 2.76 -4.07 13.90
C LEU A 19 2.67 -2.96 14.95
N PRO A 20 2.90 -3.27 16.25
CA PRO A 20 2.93 -2.27 17.32
C PRO A 20 3.83 -1.07 17.03
N GLU A 21 4.95 -1.30 16.33
CA GLU A 21 5.91 -0.26 15.97
C GLU A 21 5.29 0.83 15.08
N TYR A 22 4.37 0.47 14.18
CA TYR A 22 3.70 1.46 13.33
C TYR A 22 2.91 2.48 14.15
N TYR A 23 2.18 1.99 15.17
CA TYR A 23 1.43 2.85 16.08
C TYR A 23 2.35 3.74 16.90
N HIS A 24 3.48 3.21 17.37
CA HIS A 24 4.47 4.00 18.10
C HIS A 24 5.07 5.11 17.22
N GLN A 25 5.42 4.83 15.97
CA GLN A 25 5.97 5.83 15.06
C GLN A 25 4.91 6.87 14.68
N MET A 26 3.69 6.43 14.35
CA MET A 26 2.60 7.34 13.97
C MET A 26 2.15 8.24 15.12
N SER A 27 2.23 7.81 16.39
CA SER A 27 1.93 8.67 17.53
C SER A 27 2.88 9.88 17.63
N ARG A 28 4.10 9.77 17.09
CA ARG A 28 5.09 10.85 17.05
C ARG A 28 4.86 11.78 15.87
N VAL A 29 4.53 11.23 14.70
CA VAL A 29 4.39 11.98 13.45
C VAL A 29 3.01 12.64 13.30
N ARG A 30 1.95 11.99 13.80
CA ARG A 30 0.56 12.46 13.72
C ARG A 30 -0.18 12.25 15.05
N PRO A 31 0.15 13.03 16.09
CA PRO A 31 -0.51 12.90 17.39
C PRO A 31 -2.03 13.05 17.28
N GLY A 32 -2.78 12.06 17.76
CA GLY A 32 -4.25 12.10 17.81
C GLY A 32 -4.99 11.85 16.49
N LYS A 33 -4.29 11.59 15.38
CA LYS A 33 -4.92 11.16 14.11
C LYS A 33 -4.48 9.74 13.79
N ILE A 34 -5.42 8.80 13.83
CA ILE A 34 -5.14 7.39 13.53
C ILE A 34 -5.60 7.07 12.09
N HIS A 35 -4.62 6.62 11.31
CA HIS A 35 -4.69 5.86 10.06
C HIS A 35 -5.35 6.52 8.84
N ILE A 36 -4.52 6.74 7.81
CA ILE A 36 -5.01 6.73 6.43
C ILE A 36 -5.12 5.27 6.06
N LYS A 37 -6.34 4.81 5.75
CA LYS A 37 -6.53 3.49 5.17
C LYS A 37 -5.88 3.45 3.80
N THR A 38 -5.15 2.38 3.56
CA THR A 38 -4.43 2.12 2.30
C THR A 38 -4.80 0.74 1.77
N ASP A 39 -5.99 0.25 2.09
CA ASP A 39 -6.58 -0.94 1.45
C ASP A 39 -7.01 -0.63 0.01
N ALA A 40 -7.31 -1.67 -0.76
CA ALA A 40 -7.60 -1.55 -2.19
C ALA A 40 -8.75 -0.57 -2.51
N ASP A 41 -9.83 -0.60 -1.72
CA ASP A 41 -11.00 0.24 -1.95
C ASP A 41 -10.68 1.70 -1.63
N SER A 42 -10.02 1.94 -0.49
CA SER A 42 -9.59 3.28 -0.07
C SER A 42 -8.62 3.91 -1.08
N LEU A 43 -7.68 3.12 -1.63
CA LEU A 43 -6.76 3.58 -2.67
C LEU A 43 -7.47 3.86 -3.99
N TYR A 44 -8.43 3.02 -4.40
CA TYR A 44 -9.18 3.22 -5.64
C TYR A 44 -9.88 4.58 -5.64
N ASP A 45 -10.55 4.91 -4.53
CA ASP A 45 -11.24 6.17 -4.34
C ASP A 45 -10.27 7.37 -4.29
N ALA A 46 -9.18 7.24 -3.51
CA ALA A 46 -8.18 8.29 -3.36
C ALA A 46 -7.42 8.62 -4.65
N LEU A 47 -7.31 7.64 -5.55
CA LEU A 47 -6.57 7.74 -6.81
C LEU A 47 -7.48 8.04 -8.00
N ASN A 48 -8.71 8.55 -7.81
CA ASN A 48 -9.68 8.75 -8.89
C ASN A 48 -9.18 9.65 -10.05
N GLU A 49 -8.22 10.54 -9.81
CA GLU A 49 -7.63 11.43 -10.84
C GLU A 49 -6.47 10.81 -11.63
N VAL A 50 -5.90 9.67 -11.20
CA VAL A 50 -4.87 8.94 -11.96
C VAL A 50 -5.50 7.81 -12.76
N ASP A 51 -4.99 7.51 -13.95
CA ASP A 51 -5.55 6.44 -14.79
C ASP A 51 -5.13 5.06 -14.25
N ARG A 52 -3.88 4.92 -13.79
CA ARG A 52 -3.32 3.68 -13.24
C ARG A 52 -2.38 3.94 -12.07
N ALA A 53 -2.17 2.95 -11.22
CA ALA A 53 -1.21 3.01 -10.13
C ALA A 53 -0.44 1.69 -9.96
N ILE A 54 0.86 1.81 -9.68
CA ILE A 54 1.73 0.68 -9.35
C ILE A 54 1.70 0.46 -7.83
N LEU A 55 1.27 -0.73 -7.41
CA LEU A 55 1.10 -1.12 -6.02
C LEU A 55 2.29 -1.91 -5.49
N PHE A 56 2.75 -1.52 -4.31
CA PHE A 56 3.79 -2.17 -3.54
C PHE A 56 3.30 -2.50 -2.14
N SER A 57 3.49 -3.74 -1.70
CA SER A 57 3.24 -4.14 -0.31
C SER A 57 4.55 -4.13 0.47
N PRO A 58 4.76 -3.19 1.42
CA PRO A 58 6.02 -3.09 2.14
C PRO A 58 6.14 -4.20 3.19
N ARG A 59 7.28 -4.89 3.22
CA ARG A 59 7.68 -5.81 4.31
C ARG A 59 8.72 -5.14 5.22
N TYR A 60 8.34 -4.00 5.77
CA TYR A 60 9.20 -3.12 6.57
C TYR A 60 8.86 -3.22 8.06
N GLY A 61 8.57 -4.42 8.56
CA GLY A 61 8.11 -4.62 9.92
C GLY A 61 9.09 -4.12 10.99
N ASP A 62 10.39 -4.26 10.73
CA ASP A 62 11.49 -3.86 11.61
C ASP A 62 11.85 -2.37 11.57
N SER A 63 11.24 -1.59 10.67
CA SER A 63 11.62 -0.20 10.40
C SER A 63 10.43 0.76 10.39
N ALA A 64 9.39 0.46 9.60
CA ALA A 64 8.17 1.25 9.52
C ALA A 64 7.00 0.63 10.30
N GLY A 65 7.14 -0.62 10.78
CA GLY A 65 6.10 -1.32 11.51
C GLY A 65 4.95 -1.85 10.63
N VAL A 66 5.17 -1.96 9.32
CA VAL A 66 4.21 -2.57 8.38
C VAL A 66 4.84 -3.84 7.82
N GLN A 67 4.19 -4.98 8.03
CA GLN A 67 4.60 -6.27 7.50
C GLN A 67 3.53 -6.78 6.55
N GLY A 68 3.57 -6.28 5.31
CA GLY A 68 2.68 -6.71 4.24
C GLY A 68 3.04 -8.08 3.66
N ASP A 69 2.26 -8.50 2.67
CA ASP A 69 2.49 -9.68 1.84
C ASP A 69 2.14 -9.37 0.38
N ASP A 70 2.45 -10.28 -0.56
CA ASP A 70 2.08 -10.07 -1.97
C ASP A 70 0.61 -10.42 -2.27
N GLN A 71 -0.09 -11.06 -1.32
CA GLN A 71 -1.49 -11.42 -1.48
C GLN A 71 -2.36 -10.16 -1.54
N VAL A 72 -2.05 -9.11 -0.78
CA VAL A 72 -2.81 -7.85 -0.83
C VAL A 72 -2.69 -7.14 -2.19
N THR A 73 -1.53 -7.16 -2.85
CA THR A 73 -1.40 -6.59 -4.19
C THR A 73 -2.17 -7.44 -5.21
N ALA A 74 -2.08 -8.76 -5.12
CA ALA A 74 -2.81 -9.68 -5.99
C ALA A 74 -4.35 -9.52 -5.87
N GLU A 75 -4.87 -9.37 -4.65
CA GLU A 75 -6.28 -9.14 -4.40
C GLU A 75 -6.77 -7.78 -4.91
N ALA A 76 -5.96 -6.73 -4.74
CA ALA A 76 -6.25 -5.42 -5.28
C ALA A 76 -6.33 -5.42 -6.81
N ILE A 77 -5.36 -6.04 -7.50
CA ILE A 77 -5.39 -6.20 -8.96
C ILE A 77 -6.63 -6.99 -9.38
N LYS A 78 -6.92 -8.12 -8.71
CA LYS A 78 -8.09 -8.94 -9.04
C LYS A 78 -9.39 -8.14 -8.94
N ARG A 79 -9.48 -7.23 -7.97
CA ARG A 79 -10.65 -6.37 -7.76
C ARG A 79 -10.73 -5.23 -8.78
N TYR A 80 -9.61 -4.58 -9.09
CA TYR A 80 -9.54 -3.43 -9.99
C TYR A 80 -8.47 -3.60 -11.08
N PRO A 81 -8.66 -4.53 -12.02
CA PRO A 81 -7.60 -4.96 -12.95
C PRO A 81 -7.17 -3.87 -13.94
N ASP A 82 -8.06 -2.92 -14.26
CA ASP A 82 -7.72 -1.81 -15.17
C ASP A 82 -7.03 -0.64 -14.46
N LYS A 83 -7.11 -0.60 -13.12
CA LYS A 83 -6.59 0.48 -12.27
C LYS A 83 -5.21 0.15 -11.71
N PHE A 84 -5.02 -1.07 -11.23
CA PHE A 84 -3.85 -1.43 -10.43
C PHE A 84 -2.91 -2.37 -11.16
N ILE A 85 -1.63 -2.05 -11.06
CA ILE A 85 -0.50 -2.87 -11.52
C ILE A 85 0.24 -3.29 -10.25
N GLY A 86 0.26 -4.59 -9.92
CA GLY A 86 0.93 -5.05 -8.71
C GLY A 86 2.37 -5.48 -8.96
N PHE A 87 3.22 -5.24 -7.98
CA PHE A 87 4.55 -5.81 -7.89
C PHE A 87 4.58 -6.83 -6.74
N ALA A 88 5.29 -7.93 -6.98
CA ALA A 88 5.66 -8.87 -5.93
C ALA A 88 6.99 -8.40 -5.32
N TYR A 89 7.04 -8.36 -4.00
CA TYR A 89 8.22 -8.05 -3.24
C TYR A 89 8.90 -9.34 -2.77
N VAL A 90 10.22 -9.40 -2.95
CA VAL A 90 11.07 -10.48 -2.43
C VAL A 90 12.09 -9.83 -1.50
N ASP A 91 12.11 -10.24 -0.23
CA ASP A 91 13.17 -9.84 0.70
C ASP A 91 14.39 -10.74 0.48
N PRO A 92 15.54 -10.22 0.04
CA PRO A 92 16.75 -11.05 -0.09
C PRO A 92 17.29 -11.56 1.25
N ARG A 93 16.74 -11.12 2.39
CA ARG A 93 17.04 -11.63 3.73
C ARG A 93 16.22 -12.86 4.09
N GLU A 94 15.10 -13.10 3.39
CA GLU A 94 14.25 -14.28 3.57
C GLU A 94 14.75 -15.41 2.64
N PRO A 95 14.82 -16.66 3.13
CA PRO A 95 15.34 -17.80 2.37
C PRO A 95 14.42 -18.30 1.26
#